data_AF-A0A2T0RBH1-F1
#
_entry.id   AF-A0A2T0RBH1-F1
#
_cell.length_a   1.000
_cell.length_b   1.000
_cell.length_c   1.000
_cell.angle_alpha   90.00
_cell.angle_beta   90.00
_cell.angle_gamma   90.00
#
_symmetry.space_group_name_H-M   'P 1'
#
loop_
_entity.id
_entity.type
_entity.pdbx_description
1 polymer ?
#
loop_
_entity_poly.entity_id
_entity_poly.type
_entity_poly.pdbx_seq_one_letter_code
_entity_poly.pdbx_strand_id
1 'polypeptide(L)'
;MLGLPDHVTALLFDLDGVLTNTAAVHDAAWKATFDVFLRARAERTGEAFRPFDADADYATFVDGKPREDGVRDFLASREIHLPDGSPDDPADQPYEETTVAGLGNRKNADLLRRIASDGVEVYEGSRRYLRAAREAGLRRAVVSSSANTRQVLEVTHLADLVEERVDGVTLREKGIEGKPAPDSFLEGARVLGVDPARAVVFEDALSGVAAGRAGGFGAVVGVDRLGHGHGDALREHGATVVVTDLADLLEQGR
;
A
#
# COMPACT_ATOMS: atom_id res chain seq x y z
N MET A 1 17.56 -6.53 20.75
CA MET A 1 18.23 -5.34 20.19
C MET A 1 17.93 -5.24 18.69
N LEU A 2 16.77 -4.70 18.33
CA LEU A 2 16.41 -4.26 16.98
C LEU A 2 15.63 -2.92 17.06
N GLY A 3 15.89 -2.11 18.09
CA GLY A 3 15.11 -0.89 18.36
C GLY A 3 13.64 -1.15 18.76
N LEU A 4 13.31 -2.37 19.18
CA LEU A 4 11.94 -2.78 19.55
C LEU A 4 11.84 -3.18 21.04
N PRO A 5 10.64 -3.09 21.64
CA PRO A 5 10.40 -3.62 22.99
C PRO A 5 10.73 -5.11 23.11
N ASP A 6 11.26 -5.52 24.27
CA ASP A 6 11.78 -6.89 24.49
C ASP A 6 10.74 -8.01 24.38
N HIS A 7 9.45 -7.69 24.54
CA HIS A 7 8.36 -8.68 24.50
C HIS A 7 7.88 -9.00 23.08
N VAL A 8 8.36 -8.26 22.08
CA VAL A 8 7.97 -8.40 20.68
C VAL A 8 8.55 -9.68 20.08
N THR A 9 7.72 -10.40 19.34
CA THR A 9 8.10 -11.64 18.63
C THR A 9 7.74 -11.66 17.16
N ALA A 10 6.98 -10.66 16.68
CA ALA A 10 6.52 -10.60 15.30
C ALA A 10 6.49 -9.19 14.74
N LEU A 11 6.69 -9.09 13.43
CA LEU A 11 6.78 -7.85 12.67
C LEU A 11 5.81 -7.92 11.50
N LEU A 12 4.95 -6.92 11.40
CA LEU A 12 3.95 -6.76 10.35
C LEU A 12 4.30 -5.52 9.54
N PHE A 13 4.77 -5.70 8.32
CA PHE A 13 5.21 -4.61 7.46
C PHE A 13 4.14 -4.26 6.45
N ASP A 14 3.81 -2.99 6.28
CA ASP A 14 3.30 -2.57 4.98
C ASP A 14 4.34 -2.83 3.88
N LEU A 15 3.91 -2.83 2.62
CA LEU A 15 4.77 -3.02 1.46
C LEU A 15 5.20 -1.67 0.88
N ASP A 16 4.23 -0.86 0.49
CA ASP A 16 4.42 0.39 -0.24
C ASP A 16 4.95 1.43 0.77
N GLY A 17 6.00 2.19 0.42
CA GLY A 17 6.57 3.19 1.33
C GLY A 17 7.36 2.63 2.52
N VAL A 18 7.14 1.38 2.93
CA VAL A 18 7.89 0.72 4.01
C VAL A 18 9.02 -0.15 3.46
N LEU A 19 8.69 -1.15 2.64
CA LEU A 19 9.68 -2.09 2.07
C LEU A 19 10.12 -1.69 0.66
N THR A 20 9.21 -1.13 -0.13
CA THR A 20 9.43 -0.81 -1.54
C THR A 20 8.92 0.59 -1.91
N ASN A 21 9.57 1.22 -2.90
CA ASN A 21 9.11 2.47 -3.49
C ASN A 21 8.14 2.19 -4.66
N THR A 22 7.04 1.51 -4.33
CA THR A 22 5.98 1.14 -5.28
C THR A 22 4.93 2.22 -5.45
N ALA A 23 4.86 3.18 -4.53
CA ALA A 23 3.98 4.35 -4.61
C ALA A 23 4.18 5.10 -5.94
N ALA A 24 5.43 5.42 -6.30
CA ALA A 24 5.74 6.09 -7.56
C ALA A 24 5.28 5.30 -8.81
N VAL A 25 5.33 3.96 -8.75
CA VAL A 25 4.85 3.10 -9.85
C VAL A 25 3.32 3.10 -9.91
N HIS A 26 2.65 3.10 -8.75
CA HIS A 26 1.20 3.25 -8.67
C HIS A 26 0.73 4.59 -9.20
N ASP A 27 1.38 5.69 -8.83
CA ASP A 27 1.05 7.05 -9.26
C ASP A 27 1.20 7.20 -10.76
N ALA A 28 2.31 6.69 -11.32
CA ALA A 28 2.53 6.66 -12.76
C ALA A 28 1.44 5.87 -13.51
N ALA A 29 1.04 4.71 -12.98
CA ALA A 29 -0.01 3.88 -13.58
C ALA A 29 -1.41 4.52 -13.49
N TRP A 30 -1.74 5.16 -12.36
CA TRP A 30 -2.98 5.91 -12.20
C TRP A 30 -3.04 7.10 -13.13
N LYS A 31 -1.99 7.94 -13.12
CA LYS A 31 -1.90 9.11 -13.98
C LYS A 31 -2.01 8.74 -15.45
N ALA A 32 -1.28 7.72 -15.90
CA ALA A 32 -1.36 7.24 -17.27
C ALA A 32 -2.78 6.78 -17.63
N THR A 33 -3.43 6.02 -16.75
CA THR A 33 -4.76 5.48 -17.01
C THR A 33 -5.82 6.58 -17.08
N PHE A 34 -5.85 7.48 -16.09
CA PHE A 34 -6.82 8.57 -16.05
C PHE A 34 -6.57 9.61 -17.14
N ASP A 35 -5.33 10.02 -17.38
CA ASP A 35 -5.05 11.04 -18.40
C ASP A 35 -5.43 10.56 -19.80
N VAL A 36 -5.19 9.29 -20.13
CA VAL A 36 -5.59 8.74 -21.43
C VAL A 36 -7.11 8.66 -21.55
N PHE A 37 -7.81 8.18 -20.51
CA PHE A 37 -9.27 8.16 -20.50
C PHE A 37 -9.89 9.56 -20.62
N LEU A 38 -9.39 10.53 -19.85
CA LEU A 38 -9.88 11.91 -19.86
C LEU A 38 -9.59 12.62 -21.18
N ARG A 39 -8.46 12.35 -21.84
CA ARG A 39 -8.18 12.85 -23.19
C ARG A 39 -9.15 12.28 -24.22
N ALA A 40 -9.31 10.96 -24.25
CA ALA A 40 -10.24 10.30 -25.17
C ALA A 40 -11.68 10.81 -24.99
N ARG A 41 -12.09 11.02 -23.73
CA ARG A 41 -13.39 11.63 -23.42
C ARG A 41 -13.48 13.07 -23.93
N ALA A 42 -12.49 13.92 -23.64
CA ALA A 42 -12.48 15.32 -24.07
C ALA A 42 -12.58 15.46 -25.59
N GLU A 43 -11.88 14.61 -26.35
CA GLU A 43 -11.97 14.56 -27.81
C GLU A 43 -13.37 14.18 -28.31
N ARG A 44 -14.05 13.27 -27.61
CA ARG A 44 -15.40 12.79 -27.98
C ARG A 44 -16.52 13.75 -27.58
N THR A 45 -16.42 14.39 -26.41
CA THR A 45 -17.49 15.22 -25.84
C THR A 45 -17.30 16.72 -26.10
N GLY A 46 -16.08 17.15 -26.45
CA GLY A 46 -15.71 18.57 -26.53
C GLY A 46 -15.49 19.23 -25.16
N GLU A 47 -15.51 18.47 -24.06
CA GLU A 47 -15.18 18.96 -22.72
C GLU A 47 -13.69 19.35 -22.60
N ALA A 48 -13.37 20.23 -21.66
CA ALA A 48 -11.98 20.60 -21.41
C ALA A 48 -11.21 19.45 -20.75
N PHE A 49 -10.06 19.09 -21.33
CA PHE A 49 -9.14 18.14 -20.71
C PHE A 49 -8.50 18.75 -19.46
N ARG A 50 -8.80 18.15 -18.29
CA ARG A 50 -8.12 18.45 -17.03
C ARG A 50 -7.40 17.19 -16.54
N PRO A 51 -6.06 17.16 -16.49
CA PRO A 51 -5.31 15.96 -16.12
C PRO A 51 -5.61 15.51 -14.69
N PHE A 52 -5.27 14.25 -14.40
CA PHE A 52 -5.14 13.73 -13.04
C PHE A 52 -3.88 14.31 -12.39
N ASP A 53 -4.07 14.90 -11.21
CA ASP A 53 -2.99 15.38 -10.35
C ASP A 53 -2.47 14.21 -9.50
N ALA A 54 -1.24 13.78 -9.75
CA ALA A 54 -0.66 12.62 -9.07
C ALA A 54 -0.42 12.85 -7.58
N ASP A 55 -0.44 14.10 -7.11
CA ASP A 55 -0.30 14.42 -5.69
C ASP A 55 -1.69 14.68 -5.09
N ALA A 56 -2.38 15.72 -5.55
CA ALA A 56 -3.59 16.21 -4.90
C ALA A 56 -4.81 15.31 -5.14
N ASP A 57 -5.04 14.86 -6.39
CA ASP A 57 -6.16 13.97 -6.71
C ASP A 57 -5.91 12.58 -6.11
N TYR A 58 -4.66 12.11 -6.13
CA TYR A 58 -4.29 10.82 -5.54
C TYR A 58 -4.59 10.78 -4.03
N ALA A 59 -4.02 11.72 -3.27
CA ALA A 59 -4.19 11.77 -1.82
C ALA A 59 -5.66 11.90 -1.40
N THR A 60 -6.47 12.62 -2.18
CA THR A 60 -7.87 12.86 -1.83
C THR A 60 -8.79 11.70 -2.22
N PHE A 61 -8.59 11.14 -3.42
CA PHE A 61 -9.58 10.25 -4.02
C PHE A 61 -9.15 8.80 -4.08
N VAL A 62 -7.85 8.51 -4.14
CA VAL A 62 -7.32 7.17 -4.46
C VAL A 62 -6.61 6.54 -3.27
N ASP A 63 -5.85 7.32 -2.50
CA ASP A 63 -4.98 6.80 -1.46
C ASP A 63 -5.74 5.99 -0.39
N GLY A 64 -5.16 4.85 0.00
CA GLY A 64 -5.73 3.94 1.00
C GLY A 64 -7.03 3.21 0.62
N LYS A 65 -7.61 3.44 -0.57
CA LYS A 65 -8.91 2.86 -0.97
C LYS A 65 -8.78 1.62 -1.86
N PRO A 66 -9.81 0.74 -1.89
CA PRO A 66 -9.96 -0.22 -2.96
C PRO A 66 -9.89 0.45 -4.33
N ARG A 67 -9.34 -0.26 -5.31
CA ARG A 67 -9.03 0.29 -6.64
C ARG A 67 -10.26 0.88 -7.32
N GLU A 68 -11.37 0.15 -7.26
CA GLU A 68 -12.64 0.52 -7.86
C GLU A 68 -13.23 1.76 -7.18
N ASP A 69 -13.09 1.87 -5.86
CA ASP A 69 -13.55 3.05 -5.11
C ASP A 69 -12.71 4.28 -5.45
N GLY A 70 -11.40 4.12 -5.60
CA GLY A 70 -10.51 5.19 -6.07
C GLY A 70 -10.88 5.69 -7.47
N VAL A 71 -11.23 4.78 -8.39
CA VAL A 71 -11.75 5.15 -9.72
C VAL A 71 -13.07 5.92 -9.59
N ARG A 72 -14.02 5.40 -8.80
CA ARG A 72 -15.34 5.99 -8.65
C ARG A 72 -15.28 7.40 -8.06
N ASP A 73 -14.55 7.56 -6.97
CA ASP A 73 -14.46 8.83 -6.26
C ASP A 73 -13.73 9.90 -7.08
N PHE A 74 -12.64 9.53 -7.75
CA PHE A 74 -11.94 10.46 -8.63
C PHE A 74 -12.83 10.90 -9.81
N LEU A 75 -13.48 9.96 -10.50
CA LEU A 75 -14.34 10.32 -11.63
C LEU A 75 -15.55 11.13 -11.20
N ALA A 76 -16.15 10.83 -10.04
CA ALA A 76 -17.23 11.62 -9.46
C ALA A 76 -16.80 13.07 -9.17
N SER A 77 -15.54 13.30 -8.76
CA SER A 77 -14.98 14.66 -8.60
C SER A 77 -14.94 15.48 -9.90
N ARG A 78 -15.08 14.79 -11.05
CA ARG A 78 -15.13 15.35 -12.41
C ARG A 78 -16.53 15.29 -13.02
N GLU A 79 -17.55 14.96 -12.23
CA GLU A 79 -18.94 14.74 -12.69
C GLU A 79 -19.06 13.62 -13.74
N ILE A 80 -18.12 12.66 -13.71
CA ILE A 80 -18.10 11.49 -14.58
C ILE A 80 -18.60 10.28 -13.79
N HIS A 81 -19.63 9.61 -14.30
CA HIS A 81 -20.17 8.39 -13.74
C HIS A 81 -20.09 7.26 -14.77
N LEU A 82 -19.38 6.19 -14.41
CA LEU A 82 -19.30 4.95 -15.18
C LEU A 82 -20.17 3.88 -14.50
N PRO A 83 -20.71 2.91 -15.25
CA PRO A 83 -21.25 1.69 -14.66
C PRO A 83 -20.16 0.99 -13.83
N ASP A 84 -20.54 0.30 -12.76
CA ASP A 84 -19.56 -0.40 -11.90
C ASP A 84 -18.82 -1.51 -12.66
N GLY A 85 -19.53 -2.28 -13.48
CA GLY A 85 -18.97 -3.39 -14.25
C GLY A 85 -18.77 -4.67 -13.46
N SER A 86 -17.93 -5.56 -13.99
CA SER A 86 -17.56 -6.84 -13.39
C SER A 86 -16.05 -6.93 -13.16
N PRO A 87 -15.56 -7.63 -12.12
CA PRO A 87 -14.13 -7.91 -11.95
C PRO A 87 -13.46 -8.54 -13.19
N ASP A 88 -14.23 -9.24 -14.01
CA ASP A 88 -13.76 -9.89 -15.24
C ASP A 88 -13.72 -8.96 -16.47
N ASP A 89 -14.04 -7.67 -16.30
CA ASP A 89 -14.06 -6.70 -17.40
C ASP A 89 -12.67 -6.52 -18.02
N PRO A 90 -12.51 -6.68 -19.35
CA PRO A 90 -11.21 -6.54 -20.01
C PRO A 90 -10.53 -5.19 -19.76
N ALA A 91 -9.22 -5.24 -19.50
CA ALA A 91 -8.37 -4.05 -19.36
C ALA A 91 -8.27 -3.21 -20.65
N ASP A 92 -8.56 -3.81 -21.81
CA ASP A 92 -8.48 -3.21 -23.14
C ASP A 92 -9.84 -2.82 -23.74
N GLN A 93 -10.92 -2.82 -22.94
CA GLN A 93 -12.23 -2.34 -23.38
C GLN A 93 -12.15 -0.93 -24.00
N PRO A 94 -12.93 -0.64 -25.06
CA PRO A 94 -13.11 0.72 -25.57
C PRO A 94 -13.54 1.68 -24.45
N TYR A 95 -13.04 2.91 -24.47
CA TYR A 95 -13.33 3.88 -23.41
C TYR A 95 -14.80 4.32 -23.36
N GLU A 96 -15.54 4.13 -24.44
CA GLU A 96 -16.98 4.42 -24.53
C GLU A 96 -17.83 3.41 -23.77
N GLU A 97 -17.33 2.19 -23.63
CA GLU A 97 -18.02 1.05 -23.00
C GLU A 97 -17.40 0.72 -21.63
N THR A 98 -16.37 1.44 -21.21
CA THR A 98 -15.63 1.12 -20.00
C THR A 98 -16.47 1.31 -18.75
N THR A 99 -16.10 0.53 -17.73
CA THR A 99 -16.71 0.53 -16.41
C THR A 99 -15.68 0.96 -15.37
N VAL A 100 -16.12 1.15 -14.13
CA VAL A 100 -15.22 1.36 -12.99
C VAL A 100 -14.21 0.19 -12.90
N ALA A 101 -14.70 -1.05 -12.99
CA ALA A 101 -13.87 -2.24 -12.97
C ALA A 101 -12.91 -2.31 -14.17
N GLY A 102 -13.38 -2.01 -15.39
CA GLY A 102 -12.57 -2.00 -16.61
C GLY A 102 -11.42 -0.99 -16.56
N LEU A 103 -11.68 0.22 -16.08
CA LEU A 103 -10.63 1.24 -15.91
C LEU A 103 -9.64 0.86 -14.81
N GLY A 104 -10.12 0.28 -13.71
CA GLY A 104 -9.28 -0.32 -12.67
C GLY A 104 -8.38 -1.44 -13.21
N ASN A 105 -8.93 -2.33 -14.03
CA ASN A 105 -8.20 -3.42 -14.67
C ASN A 105 -7.15 -2.90 -15.67
N ARG A 106 -7.45 -1.82 -16.41
CA ARG A 106 -6.48 -1.12 -17.26
C ARG A 106 -5.30 -0.58 -16.44
N LYS A 107 -5.57 0.11 -15.32
CA LYS A 107 -4.51 0.57 -14.42
C LYS A 107 -3.68 -0.59 -13.89
N ASN A 108 -4.33 -1.70 -13.52
CA ASN A 108 -3.62 -2.87 -13.00
C ASN A 108 -2.71 -3.50 -14.05
N ALA A 109 -3.18 -3.64 -15.28
CA ALA A 109 -2.36 -4.12 -16.39
C ALA A 109 -1.14 -3.21 -16.62
N ASP A 110 -1.31 -1.88 -16.58
CA ASP A 110 -0.19 -0.95 -16.69
C ASP A 110 0.80 -1.07 -15.54
N LEU A 111 0.31 -1.14 -14.30
CA LEU A 111 1.12 -1.33 -13.10
C LEU A 111 1.96 -2.62 -13.18
N LEU A 112 1.34 -3.75 -13.53
CA LEU A 112 2.04 -5.03 -13.63
C LEU A 112 3.10 -5.02 -14.74
N ARG A 113 2.83 -4.34 -15.87
CA ARG A 113 3.84 -4.14 -16.93
C ARG A 113 5.03 -3.32 -16.43
N ARG A 114 4.79 -2.22 -15.71
CA ARG A 114 5.85 -1.37 -15.14
C ARG A 114 6.70 -2.15 -14.14
N ILE A 115 6.06 -2.85 -13.19
CA ILE A 115 6.74 -3.72 -12.22
C ILE A 115 7.63 -4.76 -12.93
N ALA A 116 7.16 -5.36 -14.02
CA ALA A 116 7.91 -6.38 -14.75
C ALA A 116 9.05 -5.81 -15.61
N SER A 117 8.92 -4.59 -16.13
CA SER A 117 9.88 -4.00 -17.08
C SER A 117 10.90 -3.07 -16.41
N ASP A 118 10.43 -2.20 -15.52
CA ASP A 118 11.24 -1.21 -14.82
C ASP A 118 11.78 -1.74 -13.48
N GLY A 119 11.18 -2.83 -12.98
CA GLY A 119 11.46 -3.36 -11.65
C GLY A 119 10.78 -2.56 -10.55
N VAL A 120 11.13 -2.88 -9.30
CA VAL A 120 10.67 -2.16 -8.11
C VAL A 120 11.88 -1.87 -7.24
N GLU A 121 12.05 -0.60 -6.89
CA GLU A 121 13.08 -0.19 -5.94
C GLU A 121 12.73 -0.69 -4.54
N VAL A 122 13.70 -1.37 -3.92
CA VAL A 122 13.62 -1.82 -2.52
C VAL A 122 14.39 -0.84 -1.67
N TYR A 123 13.81 -0.42 -0.55
CA TYR A 123 14.55 0.34 0.44
C TYR A 123 15.60 -0.56 1.08
N GLU A 124 16.87 -0.30 0.80
CA GLU A 124 17.97 -1.16 1.23
C GLU A 124 18.10 -1.25 2.77
N GLY A 125 17.72 -0.19 3.49
CA GLY A 125 17.65 -0.25 4.94
C GLY A 125 16.53 -1.16 5.45
N SER A 126 15.36 -1.16 4.79
CA SER A 126 14.28 -2.10 5.06
C SER A 126 14.68 -3.55 4.76
N ARG A 127 15.40 -3.80 3.66
CA ARG A 127 15.97 -5.13 3.34
C ARG A 127 16.92 -5.60 4.44
N ARG A 128 17.81 -4.72 4.93
CA ARG A 128 18.72 -5.03 6.04
C ARG A 128 17.96 -5.34 7.33
N TYR A 129 16.94 -4.56 7.64
CA TYR A 129 16.11 -4.77 8.83
C TYR A 129 15.36 -6.10 8.79
N LEU A 130 14.77 -6.47 7.64
CA LEU A 130 14.13 -7.77 7.44
C LEU A 130 15.10 -8.95 7.64
N ARG A 131 16.35 -8.82 7.18
CA ARG A 131 17.40 -9.83 7.41
C ARG A 131 17.77 -9.93 8.88
N ALA A 132 17.98 -8.80 9.55
CA ALA A 132 18.29 -8.79 10.98
C ALA A 132 17.14 -9.38 11.81
N ALA A 133 15.88 -9.08 11.47
CA ALA A 133 14.71 -9.66 12.10
C ALA A 133 14.65 -11.19 11.92
N ARG A 134 14.98 -11.69 10.72
CA ARG A 134 15.09 -13.13 10.45
C ARG A 134 16.14 -13.79 11.33
N GLU A 135 17.33 -13.20 11.40
CA GLU A 135 18.46 -13.71 12.18
C GLU A 135 18.17 -13.71 13.68
N ALA A 136 17.37 -12.74 14.15
CA ALA A 136 16.87 -12.66 15.52
C ALA A 136 15.70 -13.63 15.81
N GLY A 137 15.21 -14.38 14.82
CA GLY A 137 14.11 -15.34 14.99
C GLY A 137 12.73 -14.68 15.11
N LEU A 138 12.58 -13.43 14.70
CA LEU A 138 11.28 -12.74 14.70
C LEU A 138 10.44 -13.18 13.51
N ARG A 139 9.16 -13.44 13.78
CA ARG A 139 8.16 -13.78 12.77
C ARG A 139 7.89 -12.55 11.89
N ARG A 140 7.79 -12.71 10.58
CA ARG A 140 7.65 -11.58 9.64
C ARG A 140 6.48 -11.82 8.68
N ALA A 141 5.57 -10.87 8.62
CA ALA A 141 4.52 -10.85 7.60
C ALA A 141 4.48 -9.51 6.88
N VAL A 142 4.00 -9.53 5.64
CA VAL A 142 3.61 -8.33 4.91
C VAL A 142 2.09 -8.21 4.94
N VAL A 143 1.61 -7.01 5.26
CA VAL A 143 0.19 -6.65 5.34
C VAL A 143 -0.03 -5.45 4.45
N SER A 144 -0.68 -5.62 3.30
CA SER A 144 -0.88 -4.56 2.29
C SER A 144 -2.29 -4.61 1.70
N SER A 145 -2.82 -3.45 1.30
CA SER A 145 -4.08 -3.37 0.54
C SER A 145 -3.92 -3.81 -0.93
N SER A 146 -2.69 -3.92 -1.43
CA SER A 146 -2.41 -4.24 -2.83
C SER A 146 -2.67 -5.73 -3.14
N ALA A 147 -3.49 -6.00 -4.15
CA ALA A 147 -3.67 -7.35 -4.70
C ALA A 147 -2.40 -7.87 -5.43
N ASN A 148 -1.41 -7.02 -5.68
CA ASN A 148 -0.18 -7.36 -6.40
C ASN A 148 1.00 -7.66 -5.46
N THR A 149 0.78 -7.68 -4.15
CA THR A 149 1.82 -7.86 -3.12
C THR A 149 2.70 -9.08 -3.39
N ARG A 150 2.14 -10.22 -3.83
CA ARG A 150 2.94 -11.42 -4.13
C ARG A 150 3.95 -11.16 -5.24
N GLN A 151 3.49 -10.58 -6.35
CA GLN A 151 4.34 -10.30 -7.48
C GLN A 151 5.45 -9.31 -7.13
N VAL A 152 5.15 -8.27 -6.34
CA VAL A 152 6.17 -7.32 -5.86
C VAL A 152 7.23 -8.03 -5.01
N LEU A 153 6.82 -8.88 -4.06
CA LEU A 153 7.76 -9.64 -3.23
C LEU A 153 8.66 -10.59 -4.03
N GLU A 154 8.13 -11.19 -5.10
CA GLU A 154 8.87 -12.08 -5.99
C GLU A 154 9.90 -11.31 -6.81
N VAL A 155 9.52 -10.23 -7.51
CA VAL A 155 10.45 -9.46 -8.36
C VAL A 155 11.52 -8.72 -7.57
N THR A 156 11.24 -8.38 -6.31
CA THR A 156 12.18 -7.72 -5.40
C THR A 156 13.07 -8.69 -4.62
N HIS A 157 12.79 -10.00 -4.72
CA HIS A 157 13.40 -11.07 -3.93
C HIS A 157 13.20 -10.92 -2.41
N LEU A 158 12.15 -10.21 -1.99
CA LEU A 158 11.78 -10.09 -0.58
C LEU A 158 10.93 -11.27 -0.10
N ALA A 159 10.36 -12.07 -1.01
CA ALA A 159 9.58 -13.27 -0.66
C ALA A 159 10.33 -14.21 0.30
N ASP A 160 11.65 -14.39 0.12
CA ASP A 160 12.48 -15.25 0.99
C ASP A 160 12.67 -14.71 2.43
N LEU A 161 12.31 -13.45 2.67
CA LEU A 161 12.43 -12.78 3.96
C LEU A 161 11.09 -12.61 4.68
N VAL A 162 9.99 -13.05 4.07
CA VAL A 162 8.63 -12.89 4.58
C VAL A 162 8.00 -14.28 4.73
N GLU A 163 7.41 -14.56 5.89
CA GLU A 163 6.82 -15.87 6.18
C GLU A 163 5.35 -15.94 5.75
N GLU A 164 4.62 -14.85 5.99
CA GLU A 164 3.19 -14.77 5.71
C GLU A 164 2.83 -13.47 5.00
N ARG A 165 1.70 -13.47 4.30
CA ARG A 165 1.23 -12.32 3.54
C ARG A 165 -0.29 -12.17 3.68
N VAL A 166 -0.72 -11.00 4.11
CA VAL A 166 -2.12 -10.55 4.09
C VAL A 166 -2.21 -9.41 3.09
N ASP A 167 -2.78 -9.68 1.93
CA ASP A 167 -2.79 -8.75 0.81
C ASP A 167 -4.22 -8.42 0.34
N GLY A 168 -4.38 -7.52 -0.62
CA GLY A 168 -5.69 -7.17 -1.18
C GLY A 168 -6.51 -8.36 -1.71
N VAL A 169 -5.86 -9.44 -2.16
CA VAL A 169 -6.56 -10.69 -2.51
C VAL A 169 -7.15 -11.33 -1.25
N THR A 170 -6.33 -11.50 -0.21
CA THR A 170 -6.75 -12.07 1.08
C THR A 170 -7.86 -11.24 1.74
N LEU A 171 -7.75 -9.90 1.72
CA LEU A 171 -8.76 -9.02 2.29
C LEU A 171 -10.12 -9.22 1.63
N ARG A 172 -10.14 -9.26 0.29
CA ARG A 172 -11.37 -9.49 -0.49
C ARG A 172 -11.95 -10.88 -0.24
N GLU A 173 -11.13 -11.92 -0.31
CA GLU A 173 -11.59 -13.32 -0.14
C GLU A 173 -12.19 -13.58 1.25
N LYS A 174 -11.70 -12.88 2.28
CA LYS A 174 -12.13 -13.04 3.66
C LYS A 174 -13.11 -11.96 4.15
N GLY A 175 -13.42 -10.97 3.31
CA GLY A 175 -14.27 -9.84 3.69
C GLY A 175 -13.69 -9.02 4.85
N ILE A 176 -12.36 -8.87 4.88
CA ILE A 176 -11.64 -8.12 5.92
C ILE A 176 -11.63 -6.64 5.54
N GLU A 177 -11.97 -5.78 6.50
CA GLU A 177 -11.94 -4.34 6.31
C GLU A 177 -10.50 -3.82 6.15
N GLY A 178 -10.32 -2.88 5.22
CA GLY A 178 -9.04 -2.24 4.99
C GLY A 178 -8.69 -1.21 6.06
N LYS A 179 -7.45 -0.70 6.00
CA LYS A 179 -7.01 0.44 6.82
C LYS A 179 -7.96 1.64 6.58
N PRO A 180 -8.35 2.42 7.61
CA PRO A 180 -7.75 2.48 8.95
C PRO A 180 -8.31 1.49 9.98
N ALA A 181 -9.21 0.58 9.58
CA ALA A 181 -9.62 -0.50 10.47
C ALA A 181 -8.43 -1.43 10.78
N PRO A 182 -8.30 -1.96 12.01
CA PRO A 182 -7.15 -2.77 12.42
C PRO A 182 -7.15 -4.18 11.81
N ASP A 183 -8.26 -4.60 11.20
CA ASP A 183 -8.57 -5.98 10.83
C ASP A 183 -7.50 -6.62 9.94
N SER A 184 -6.95 -5.87 8.98
CA SER A 184 -5.85 -6.35 8.12
C SER A 184 -4.58 -6.72 8.91
N PHE A 185 -4.16 -5.90 9.88
CA PHE A 185 -3.02 -6.21 10.74
C PHE A 185 -3.34 -7.29 11.77
N LEU A 186 -4.56 -7.31 12.32
CA LEU A 186 -5.01 -8.36 13.23
C LEU A 186 -4.98 -9.73 12.53
N GLU A 187 -5.38 -9.79 11.27
CA GLU A 187 -5.23 -10.98 10.44
C GLU A 187 -3.75 -11.34 10.26
N GLY A 188 -2.86 -10.36 10.07
CA GLY A 188 -1.41 -10.55 10.02
C GLY A 188 -0.85 -11.22 11.28
N ALA A 189 -1.24 -10.75 12.47
CA ALA A 189 -0.86 -11.38 13.74
C ALA A 189 -1.45 -12.79 13.86
N ARG A 190 -2.70 -12.98 13.44
CA ARG A 190 -3.40 -14.27 13.49
C ARG A 190 -2.71 -15.33 12.63
N VAL A 191 -2.33 -15.01 11.38
CA VAL A 191 -1.64 -15.96 10.49
C VAL A 191 -0.23 -16.28 10.98
N LEU A 192 0.44 -15.34 11.64
CA LEU A 192 1.72 -15.59 12.31
C LEU A 192 1.60 -16.38 13.61
N GLY A 193 0.39 -16.52 14.16
CA GLY A 193 0.11 -17.23 15.41
C GLY A 193 0.57 -16.47 16.66
N VAL A 194 0.50 -15.14 16.63
CA VAL A 194 0.99 -14.26 17.72
C VAL A 194 -0.11 -13.37 18.26
N ASP A 195 0.02 -12.99 19.52
CA ASP A 195 -0.81 -11.96 20.14
C ASP A 195 -0.45 -10.58 19.56
N PRO A 196 -1.43 -9.73 19.19
CA PRO A 196 -1.16 -8.37 18.69
C PRO A 196 -0.24 -7.55 19.60
N ALA A 197 -0.36 -7.68 20.92
CA ALA A 197 0.50 -6.97 21.88
C ALA A 197 1.98 -7.41 21.81
N ARG A 198 2.28 -8.53 21.13
CA ARG A 198 3.64 -9.03 20.87
C ARG A 198 4.08 -8.83 19.42
N ALA A 199 3.29 -8.11 18.63
CA ALA A 199 3.61 -7.75 17.26
C ALA A 199 3.81 -6.24 17.11
N VAL A 200 4.64 -5.86 16.14
CA VAL A 200 4.90 -4.46 15.78
C VAL A 200 4.46 -4.22 14.34
N VAL A 201 3.73 -3.13 14.14
CA VAL A 201 3.32 -2.66 12.82
C VAL A 201 4.35 -1.65 12.29
N PHE A 202 4.72 -1.77 11.02
CA PHE A 202 5.55 -0.80 10.30
C PHE A 202 4.73 -0.19 9.17
N GLU A 203 4.57 1.13 9.18
CA GLU A 203 3.72 1.86 8.24
C GLU A 203 4.28 3.25 7.93
N ASP A 204 4.15 3.70 6.69
CA ASP A 204 4.37 5.09 6.27
C ASP A 204 3.07 5.90 6.15
N ALA A 205 1.88 5.30 6.00
CA ALA A 205 0.63 6.03 5.85
C ALA A 205 -0.12 6.28 7.18
N LEU A 206 -0.77 7.45 7.29
CA LEU A 206 -1.56 7.83 8.47
C LEU A 206 -2.68 6.82 8.79
N SER A 207 -3.35 6.31 7.76
CA SER A 207 -4.45 5.35 7.91
C SER A 207 -3.96 4.02 8.48
N GLY A 208 -2.82 3.51 8.05
CA GLY A 208 -2.28 2.27 8.61
C GLY A 208 -1.59 2.44 9.95
N VAL A 209 -0.99 3.60 10.25
CA VAL A 209 -0.58 3.91 11.62
C VAL A 209 -1.78 3.91 12.56
N ALA A 210 -2.89 4.52 12.16
CA ALA A 210 -4.14 4.50 12.91
C ALA A 210 -4.68 3.07 13.09
N ALA A 211 -4.59 2.22 12.06
CA ALA A 211 -4.95 0.80 12.13
C ALA A 211 -4.08 0.03 13.14
N GLY A 212 -2.75 0.24 13.12
CA GLY A 212 -1.83 -0.35 14.09
C GLY A 212 -2.13 0.09 15.52
N ARG A 213 -2.48 1.37 15.73
CA ARG A 213 -2.88 1.87 17.05
C ARG A 213 -4.19 1.22 17.51
N ALA A 214 -5.21 1.18 16.64
CA ALA A 214 -6.51 0.62 16.95
C ALA A 214 -6.46 -0.88 17.26
N GLY A 215 -5.52 -1.60 16.66
CA GLY A 215 -5.33 -3.04 16.86
C GLY A 215 -4.64 -3.43 18.18
N GLY A 216 -4.19 -2.46 18.99
CA GLY A 216 -3.53 -2.74 20.27
C GLY A 216 -2.17 -3.43 20.11
N PHE A 217 -1.47 -3.14 19.01
CA PHE A 217 -0.15 -3.69 18.76
C PHE A 217 0.90 -3.18 19.77
N GLY A 218 1.91 -4.00 20.06
CA GLY A 218 2.92 -3.69 21.07
C GLY A 218 3.72 -2.42 20.76
N ALA A 219 3.86 -2.09 19.48
CA ALA A 219 4.32 -0.80 18.98
C ALA A 219 3.84 -0.56 17.55
N VAL A 220 3.88 0.71 17.12
CA VAL A 220 3.67 1.13 15.73
C VAL A 220 4.86 1.99 15.33
N VAL A 221 5.63 1.51 14.35
CA VAL A 221 6.76 2.23 13.76
C VAL A 221 6.25 2.96 12.52
N GLY A 222 6.22 4.29 12.61
CA GLY A 222 5.99 5.18 11.48
C GLY A 222 7.27 5.33 10.63
N VAL A 223 7.16 5.21 9.31
CA VAL A 223 8.27 5.41 8.38
C VAL A 223 8.04 6.71 7.60
N ASP A 224 8.75 7.77 7.97
CA ASP A 224 8.60 9.07 7.32
C ASP A 224 9.39 9.11 6.00
N ARG A 225 8.69 8.83 4.89
CA ARG A 225 9.23 8.94 3.52
C ARG A 225 9.07 10.33 2.90
N LEU A 226 8.19 11.16 3.45
CA LEU A 226 7.77 12.42 2.82
C LEU A 226 8.45 13.64 3.45
N GLY A 227 8.87 13.55 4.72
CA GLY A 227 9.39 14.67 5.47
C GLY A 227 8.34 15.77 5.68
N HIS A 228 8.79 17.03 5.77
CA HIS A 228 7.89 18.21 5.79
C HIS A 228 6.76 18.16 6.84
N GLY A 229 7.01 17.58 8.02
CA GLY A 229 6.02 17.46 9.10
C GLY A 229 5.19 16.17 9.07
N HIS A 230 5.38 15.32 8.05
CA HIS A 230 4.70 14.02 7.97
C HIS A 230 5.02 13.11 9.15
N GLY A 231 6.29 13.07 9.59
CA GLY A 231 6.66 12.35 10.80
C GLY A 231 5.90 12.78 12.06
N ASP A 232 5.53 14.06 12.18
CA ASP A 232 4.72 14.54 13.30
C ASP A 232 3.26 14.08 13.16
N ALA A 233 2.71 14.13 11.95
CA ALA A 233 1.39 13.58 11.67
C ALA A 233 1.31 12.07 11.97
N LEU A 234 2.35 11.29 11.65
CA LEU A 234 2.42 9.87 12.01
C LEU A 234 2.36 9.67 13.53
N ARG A 235 3.08 10.48 14.32
CA ARG A 235 3.01 10.42 15.79
C ARG A 235 1.62 10.74 16.31
N GLU A 236 0.99 11.78 15.79
CA GLU A 236 -0.38 12.17 16.17
C GLU A 236 -1.40 11.05 15.91
N HIS A 237 -1.21 10.29 14.83
CA HIS A 237 -2.08 9.18 14.44
C HIS A 237 -1.83 7.88 15.22
N GLY A 238 -0.69 7.76 15.92
CA GLY A 238 -0.43 6.61 16.79
C GLY A 238 0.94 5.96 16.67
N ALA A 239 1.84 6.48 15.85
CA ALA A 239 3.19 5.94 15.77
C ALA A 239 3.90 6.14 17.11
N THR A 240 4.36 5.03 17.72
CA THR A 240 5.13 5.05 18.96
C THR A 240 6.58 5.47 18.72
N VAL A 241 7.09 5.15 17.54
CA VAL A 241 8.43 5.53 17.05
C VAL A 241 8.27 5.97 15.61
N VAL A 242 9.01 6.99 15.20
CA VAL A 242 9.07 7.40 13.78
C VAL A 242 10.52 7.43 13.34
N VAL A 243 10.79 6.80 12.21
CA VAL A 243 12.10 6.72 11.58
C VAL A 243 12.01 7.17 10.13
N THR A 244 13.11 7.63 9.54
CA THR A 244 13.17 7.90 8.10
C THR A 244 13.59 6.67 7.30
N ASP A 245 14.29 5.74 7.96
CA ASP A 245 14.68 4.46 7.40
C ASP A 245 14.69 3.37 8.49
N LEU A 246 14.30 2.14 8.16
CA LEU A 246 14.26 1.05 9.14
C LEU A 246 15.64 0.66 9.68
N ALA A 247 16.73 0.98 8.98
CA ALA A 247 18.09 0.79 9.48
C ALA A 247 18.38 1.63 10.72
N ASP A 248 17.68 2.76 10.92
CA ASP A 248 17.84 3.62 12.10
C ASP A 248 17.56 2.84 13.40
N LEU A 249 16.65 1.87 13.36
CA LEU A 249 16.33 0.99 14.50
C LEU A 249 17.46 0.00 14.84
N LEU A 250 18.30 -0.35 13.87
CA LEU A 250 19.46 -1.23 14.11
C LEU A 250 20.58 -0.49 14.85
N GLU A 251 20.71 0.81 14.61
CA GLU A 251 21.76 1.65 15.19
C GLU A 251 21.45 2.04 16.64
N GLN A 252 20.18 2.23 16.98
CA GLN A 252 19.72 2.50 18.34
C GLN A 252 19.86 1.31 19.31
N GLY A 253 20.10 0.12 18.78
CA GLY A 253 20.33 -1.10 19.56
C GLY A 253 21.80 -1.42 19.80
N ARG A 254 22.74 -0.52 19.47
CA ARG A 254 24.19 -0.68 19.74
C ARG A 254 24.63 0.04 21.01
#